data_AF-A0A7N0UP94-F1
#
_entry.id   AF-A0A7N0UP94-F1
#
_cell.length_a   1.000
_cell.length_b   1.000
_cell.length_c   1.000
_cell.angle_alpha   90.00
_cell.angle_beta   90.00
_cell.angle_gamma   90.00
#
_symmetry.space_group_name_H-M   'P 1'
#
loop_
_entity.id
_entity.type
_entity.pdbx_description
1 polymer ?
#
loop_
_entity_poly.entity_id
_entity_poly.type
_entity_poly.pdbx_seq_one_letter_code
_entity_poly.pdbx_strand_id
1 'polypeptide(L)'
;MLNGPCSLYNNINIPSKGSDFYCFKEKIEPKWEDPLCANGGKWTATFPKGRSDAAWLYTLLAMIGGHFDYGEEICGAVINVRGRQEKVSLWTKNASNEMAQEDAKRESHSLRLAI
;
A
#
# COMPACT_ATOMS: atom_id res chain seq x y z
N MET A 1 -19.89 3.25 14.82
CA MET A 1 -19.98 1.85 14.38
C MET A 1 -18.97 1.66 13.25
N LEU A 2 -17.91 0.89 13.47
CA LEU A 2 -16.80 0.71 12.55
C LEU A 2 -17.22 -0.21 11.39
N ASN A 3 -17.96 0.34 10.42
CA ASN A 3 -18.27 -0.32 9.15
C ASN A 3 -17.47 0.36 8.03
N GLY A 4 -16.16 0.14 8.04
CA GLY A 4 -15.27 0.61 6.99
C GLY A 4 -14.28 -0.49 6.58
N PRO A 5 -13.64 -0.37 5.40
CA PRO A 5 -12.77 -1.38 4.77
C PRO A 5 -11.52 -1.79 5.59
N CYS A 6 -11.38 -1.30 6.83
CA CYS A 6 -10.33 -1.66 7.79
C CYS A 6 -10.72 -2.76 8.79
N SER A 7 -11.92 -3.35 8.69
CA SER A 7 -12.38 -4.43 9.60
C SER A 7 -11.53 -5.70 9.56
N LEU A 8 -10.65 -5.84 8.57
CA LEU A 8 -9.71 -6.96 8.45
C LEU A 8 -8.45 -6.81 9.32
N TYR A 9 -8.12 -5.62 9.82
CA TYR A 9 -6.84 -5.38 10.51
C TYR A 9 -6.69 -6.15 11.82
N ASN A 10 -7.80 -6.45 12.50
CA ASN A 10 -7.77 -7.11 13.82
C ASN A 10 -7.48 -8.62 13.77
N ASN A 11 -7.47 -9.25 12.58
CA ASN A 11 -7.19 -10.68 12.40
C ASN A 11 -6.08 -10.97 11.36
N ILE A 12 -5.42 -9.94 10.82
CA ILE A 12 -4.35 -10.11 9.83
C ILE A 12 -3.04 -10.44 10.54
N ASN A 13 -2.50 -11.63 10.25
CA ASN A 13 -1.16 -12.02 10.69
C ASN A 13 -0.12 -10.98 10.25
N ILE A 14 0.86 -10.74 11.12
CA ILE A 14 2.02 -9.89 10.82
C ILE A 14 2.66 -10.34 9.50
N PRO A 15 2.92 -9.43 8.53
CA PRO A 15 3.41 -9.78 7.20
C PRO A 15 4.64 -10.69 7.19
N SER A 16 5.57 -10.47 8.12
CA SER A 16 6.79 -11.30 8.27
C SER A 16 6.55 -12.82 8.43
N LYS A 17 5.30 -13.26 8.67
CA LYS A 17 4.90 -14.68 8.74
C LYS A 17 4.64 -15.36 7.39
N GLY A 18 4.92 -14.71 6.25
CA GLY A 18 5.07 -15.41 4.97
C GLY A 18 3.88 -15.39 4.03
N SER A 19 2.90 -14.52 4.25
CA SER A 19 1.73 -14.37 3.38
C SER A 19 1.71 -13.01 2.70
N ASP A 20 1.22 -12.96 1.47
CA ASP A 20 0.96 -11.70 0.77
C ASP A 20 -0.33 -11.06 1.33
N PHE A 21 -0.28 -9.76 1.59
CA PHE A 21 -1.45 -9.00 2.06
C PHE A 21 -1.81 -7.87 1.10
N TYR A 22 -3.10 -7.62 1.00
CA TYR A 22 -3.69 -6.64 0.11
C TYR A 22 -4.67 -5.79 0.94
N CYS A 23 -4.55 -4.47 0.86
CA CYS A 23 -5.47 -3.54 1.48
C CYS A 23 -5.85 -2.49 0.45
N PHE A 24 -7.10 -2.52 -0.01
CA PHE A 24 -7.62 -1.61 -1.03
C PHE A 24 -8.84 -0.87 -0.51
N LYS A 25 -9.08 0.31 -1.08
CA LYS A 25 -10.31 1.06 -0.81
C LYS A 25 -11.54 0.26 -1.25
N GLU A 26 -12.66 0.55 -0.61
CA GLU A 26 -13.94 -0.08 -0.90
C GLU A 26 -14.29 0.06 -2.38
N LYS A 27 -14.73 -1.05 -3.02
CA LYS A 27 -15.07 -1.18 -4.45
C LYS A 27 -13.90 -1.27 -5.43
N ILE A 28 -12.66 -1.40 -4.96
CA ILE A 28 -11.50 -1.70 -5.82
C ILE A 28 -11.09 -3.15 -5.58
N GLU A 29 -11.15 -3.97 -6.63
CA GLU A 29 -10.63 -5.33 -6.53
C GLU A 29 -9.09 -5.30 -6.66
N PRO A 30 -8.35 -6.10 -5.85
CA PRO A 30 -6.89 -6.19 -5.92
C PRO A 30 -6.44 -7.02 -7.13
N LYS A 31 -7.02 -6.76 -8.30
CA LYS A 31 -6.69 -7.41 -9.56
C LYS A 31 -6.11 -6.35 -10.48
N TRP A 32 -5.05 -6.74 -11.21
CA TRP A 32 -4.51 -5.92 -12.29
C TRP A 32 -5.54 -5.70 -13.42
N GLU A 33 -6.61 -6.50 -13.44
CA GLU A 33 -7.74 -6.43 -14.36
C GLU A 33 -8.80 -5.38 -13.97
N ASP A 34 -8.71 -4.79 -12.77
CA ASP A 34 -9.63 -3.71 -12.38
C ASP A 34 -9.32 -2.45 -13.23
N PRO A 35 -10.25 -2.00 -14.09
CA PRO A 35 -10.03 -0.89 -15.00
C PRO A 35 -9.69 0.43 -14.27
N LEU A 36 -10.01 0.54 -12.98
CA LEU A 36 -9.71 1.74 -12.17
C LEU A 36 -8.23 1.86 -11.77
N CYS A 37 -7.50 0.76 -11.68
CA CYS A 37 -6.06 0.78 -11.33
C CYS A 37 -5.17 0.21 -12.45
N ALA A 38 -5.76 -0.29 -13.55
CA ALA A 38 -5.03 -0.78 -14.72
C ALA A 38 -4.18 0.29 -15.42
N ASN A 39 -4.66 1.54 -15.45
CA ASN A 39 -3.92 2.70 -15.98
C ASN A 39 -3.14 3.45 -14.87
N GLY A 40 -3.02 2.82 -13.71
CA GLY A 40 -2.42 3.36 -12.50
C GLY A 40 -0.91 3.23 -12.44
N GLY A 41 -0.33 3.89 -11.43
CA GLY A 41 1.07 3.74 -11.05
C GLY A 41 1.24 2.81 -9.85
N LYS A 42 2.39 2.14 -9.76
CA LYS A 42 2.77 1.32 -8.61
C LYS A 42 4.14 1.72 -8.07
N TRP A 43 4.17 2.24 -6.85
CA TRP A 43 5.40 2.56 -6.13
C TRP A 43 5.77 1.40 -5.22
N THR A 44 7.01 0.93 -5.25
CA THR A 44 7.42 -0.26 -4.48
C THR A 44 8.69 0.00 -3.69
N ALA A 45 8.61 -0.18 -2.38
CA ALA A 45 9.74 -0.23 -1.47
C ALA A 45 10.09 -1.69 -1.18
N THR A 46 11.38 -2.05 -1.30
CA THR A 46 11.88 -3.40 -1.06
C THR A 46 12.67 -3.44 0.24
N PHE A 47 12.37 -4.41 1.09
CA PHE A 47 12.95 -4.60 2.41
C PHE A 47 13.56 -6.01 2.53
N PRO A 48 14.59 -6.20 3.38
CA PRO A 48 14.98 -7.53 3.83
C PRO A 48 13.83 -8.24 4.56
N LYS A 49 13.80 -9.57 4.50
CA LYS A 49 12.78 -10.37 5.20
C LYS A 49 12.75 -10.04 6.71
N GLY A 50 11.55 -9.84 7.26
CA GLY A 50 11.31 -9.49 8.66
C GLY A 50 11.55 -8.02 9.01
N ARG A 51 11.76 -7.14 8.01
CA ARG A 51 11.99 -5.71 8.23
C ARG A 51 10.87 -4.83 7.64
N SER A 52 9.87 -5.41 6.98
CA SER A 52 8.79 -4.64 6.36
C SER A 52 7.57 -4.39 7.26
N ASP A 53 7.48 -4.99 8.45
CA ASP A 53 6.29 -4.91 9.31
C ASP A 53 5.94 -3.46 9.70
N ALA A 54 6.94 -2.66 10.07
CA ALA A 54 6.76 -1.24 10.35
C ALA A 54 6.38 -0.46 9.09
N ALA A 55 7.02 -0.74 7.95
CA ALA A 55 6.73 -0.09 6.68
C ALA A 55 5.27 -0.32 6.25
N TRP A 56 4.82 -1.56 6.38
CA TRP A 56 3.46 -1.97 6.10
C TRP A 56 2.47 -1.23 6.99
N LEU A 57 2.67 -1.24 8.31
CA LEU A 57 1.82 -0.54 9.26
C LEU A 57 1.74 0.97 8.96
N TYR A 58 2.88 1.63 8.76
CA TYR A 58 2.91 3.06 8.44
C TYR A 58 2.20 3.37 7.12
N THR A 59 2.33 2.51 6.10
CA THR A 59 1.62 2.68 4.83
C THR A 59 0.10 2.68 5.06
N LEU A 60 -0.40 1.78 5.91
CA LEU A 60 -1.83 1.66 6.19
C LEU A 60 -2.34 2.83 7.02
N LEU A 61 -1.57 3.24 8.02
CA LEU A 61 -1.87 4.44 8.80
C LEU A 61 -1.89 5.69 7.94
N ALA A 62 -0.95 5.84 7.00
CA ALA A 62 -0.92 6.97 6.07
C ALA A 62 -2.16 7.00 5.16
N MET A 63 -2.60 5.83 4.68
CA MET A 63 -3.81 5.71 3.85
C MET A 63 -5.09 6.03 4.62
N ILE A 64 -5.21 5.58 5.87
CA ILE A 64 -6.41 5.80 6.71
C ILE A 64 -6.42 7.21 7.29
N GLY A 65 -5.26 7.72 7.69
CA GLY A 65 -5.08 9.02 8.32
C GLY A 65 -5.14 10.22 7.36
N GLY A 66 -5.26 9.98 6.04
CA GLY A 66 -5.33 11.05 5.05
C GLY A 66 -4.01 11.82 4.91
N HIS A 67 -2.86 11.16 5.11
CA HIS A 67 -1.53 11.79 5.02
C HIS A 67 -1.10 12.09 3.57
N PHE A 68 -1.81 11.52 2.60
CA PHE A 68 -1.60 11.76 1.18
C PHE A 68 -2.38 13.01 0.75
N ASP A 69 -1.68 14.00 0.18
CA ASP A 69 -2.29 15.17 -0.43
C ASP A 69 -3.27 14.76 -1.54
N TYR A 70 -2.97 13.64 -2.23
CA TYR A 70 -3.82 13.04 -3.26
C TYR A 70 -4.40 11.69 -2.81
N GLY A 71 -4.88 11.62 -1.57
CA GLY A 71 -5.44 10.39 -1.01
C GLY A 71 -6.53 9.74 -1.86
N GLU A 72 -7.33 10.49 -2.63
CA GLU A 72 -8.35 9.95 -3.53
C GLU A 72 -7.78 9.19 -4.73
N GLU A 73 -6.56 9.51 -5.15
CA GLU A 73 -5.85 8.80 -6.22
C GLU A 73 -5.26 7.47 -5.75
N ILE A 74 -5.20 7.22 -4.43
CA ILE A 74 -4.71 5.96 -3.89
C ILE A 74 -5.78 4.87 -4.04
N CYS A 75 -5.42 3.78 -4.72
CA CYS A 75 -6.21 2.56 -4.82
C CYS A 75 -6.08 1.70 -3.55
N GLY A 76 -4.83 1.50 -3.11
CA GLY A 76 -4.52 0.58 -2.02
C GLY A 76 -3.03 0.29 -1.88
N ALA A 77 -2.69 -0.56 -0.92
CA ALA A 77 -1.34 -1.05 -0.70
C ALA A 77 -1.30 -2.58 -0.68
N VAL A 78 -0.16 -3.12 -1.05
CA VAL A 78 0.13 -4.56 -1.10
C VAL A 78 1.47 -4.82 -0.43
N ILE A 79 1.58 -5.90 0.33
CA ILE A 79 2.87 -6.44 0.75
C ILE A 79 3.03 -7.83 0.16
N ASN A 80 4.12 -8.03 -0.57
CA ASN A 80 4.52 -9.32 -1.11
C ASN A 80 5.69 -9.85 -0.30
N VAL A 81 5.51 -11.01 0.32
CA VAL A 81 6.55 -11.67 1.11
C VAL A 81 7.16 -12.75 0.23
N ARG A 82 8.45 -12.59 -0.11
CA ARG A 82 9.21 -13.54 -0.92
C ARG A 82 10.42 -14.01 -0.12
N GLY A 83 10.97 -15.16 -0.50
CA GLY A 83 11.92 -15.91 0.34
C GLY A 83 13.01 -15.10 1.04
N ARG A 84 13.66 -14.14 0.35
CA ARG A 84 14.71 -13.28 0.93
C ARG A 84 14.32 -11.80 1.07
N GLN A 85 13.18 -11.40 0.52
CA GLN A 85 12.81 -10.00 0.39
C GLN A 85 11.30 -9.81 0.53
N GLU A 86 10.93 -8.71 1.14
CA GLU A 86 9.56 -8.25 1.27
C GLU A 86 9.40 -6.98 0.44
N LYS A 87 8.27 -6.83 -0.25
CA LYS A 87 7.99 -5.66 -1.08
C LYS A 87 6.70 -5.04 -0.63
N VAL A 88 6.75 -3.79 -0.19
CA VAL A 88 5.56 -2.98 0.09
C VAL A 88 5.31 -2.11 -1.15
N SER A 89 4.12 -2.23 -1.73
CA SER A 89 3.71 -1.52 -2.92
C SER A 89 2.49 -0.65 -2.66
N LEU A 90 2.50 0.60 -3.11
CA LEU A 90 1.37 1.52 -3.11
C LEU A 90 0.84 1.66 -4.54
N TRP A 91 -0.46 1.50 -4.72
CA TRP A 91 -1.16 1.54 -6.00
C TRP A 91 -1.96 2.83 -6.11
N THR A 92 -1.88 3.47 -7.28
CA THR A 92 -2.60 4.69 -7.63
C THR A 92 -3.54 4.43 -8.80
N LYS A 93 -4.60 5.24 -8.94
CA LYS A 93 -5.61 5.11 -10.00
C LYS A 93 -5.11 5.59 -11.36
N ASN A 94 -4.38 6.70 -11.38
CA ASN A 94 -3.96 7.36 -12.62
C ASN A 94 -2.45 7.65 -12.64
N ALA A 95 -1.72 6.93 -13.49
CA ALA A 95 -0.29 7.14 -13.70
C ALA A 95 0.05 8.51 -14.34
N SER A 96 -0.90 9.11 -15.06
CA SER A 96 -0.71 10.41 -15.73
C SER A 96 -0.91 11.60 -14.80
N ASN A 97 -1.42 11.39 -13.58
CA ASN A 97 -1.50 12.44 -12.57
C ASN A 97 -0.13 12.59 -11.88
N GLU A 98 0.76 13.36 -12.49
CA GLU A 98 2.15 13.53 -12.03
C GLU A 98 2.23 13.98 -10.56
N MET A 99 1.36 14.89 -10.14
CA MET A 99 1.35 15.39 -8.75
C MET A 99 0.99 14.27 -7.75
N ALA A 100 0.00 13.44 -8.07
CA ALA A 100 -0.36 12.29 -7.25
C ALA A 100 0.74 11.22 -7.24
N GLN A 101 1.43 11.04 -8.37
CA GLN A 101 2.59 10.15 -8.46
C GLN A 101 3.76 10.63 -7.60
N GLU A 102 4.06 11.93 -7.60
CA GLU A 102 5.12 12.52 -6.78
C GLU A 102 4.83 12.41 -5.28
N ASP A 103 3.58 12.66 -4.87
CA ASP A 103 3.14 12.48 -3.47
C ASP A 103 3.27 11.02 -3.02
N ALA A 104 2.73 10.08 -3.80
CA ALA A 104 2.84 8.64 -3.53
C ALA A 104 4.30 8.16 -3.47
N LYS A 105 5.16 8.69 -4.36
CA LYS A 105 6.60 8.41 -4.37
C LYS A 105 7.30 8.97 -3.14
N ARG A 106 6.98 10.20 -2.73
CA ARG A 106 7.53 10.87 -1.54
C ARG A 106 7.27 10.04 -0.30
N GLU A 107 6.02 9.63 -0.08
CA GLU A 107 5.65 8.79 1.05
C GLU A 107 6.32 7.40 0.98
N SER A 108 6.33 6.76 -0.20
CA SER A 108 7.04 5.49 -0.38
C SER A 108 8.54 5.61 -0.10
N HIS A 109 9.15 6.77 -0.34
CA HIS A 109 10.56 7.02 -0.06
C HIS A 109 10.80 7.28 1.43
N SER A 110 9.95 8.08 2.08
CA SER A 110 9.99 8.33 3.52
C SER A 110 9.91 7.04 4.32
N LEU A 111 9.03 6.11 3.93
CA LEU A 111 8.91 4.79 4.55
C LEU A 111 10.19 3.94 4.46
N ARG A 112 10.98 4.12 3.40
CA ARG A 112 12.27 3.43 3.24
C ARG A 112 13.37 4.03 4.12
N LEU A 113 13.30 5.33 4.41
CA LEU A 113 14.31 6.03 5.21
C LEU A 113 14.06 5.95 6.72
N ALA A 114 12.80 5.69 7.12
CA ALA A 114 12.40 5.65 8.53
C ALA A 114 12.68 4.30 9.23
N ILE A 115 13.23 3.31 8.54
CA ILE A 115 13.35 1.90 8.99
C ILE A 115 14.72 1.34 8.60
#